data_AF-A0A1L5NJ62-F1
#
_entry.id   AF-A0A1L5NJ62-F1
#
_cell.length_a   1.000
_cell.length_b   1.000
_cell.length_c   1.000
_cell.angle_alpha   90.00
_cell.angle_beta   90.00
_cell.angle_gamma   90.00
#
_symmetry.space_group_name_H-M   'P 1'
#
loop_
_entity.id
_entity.type
_entity.pdbx_description
1 polymer ?
#
loop_
_entity_poly.entity_id
_entity_poly.type
_entity_poly.pdbx_seq_one_letter_code
_entity_poly.pdbx_strand_id
1 'polypeptide(L)'
;MMKATTTMKKNAVKEAEASPSQLIDAKVAALGDWRGETLARLRSLIKKADPEVVEEVKWRKPSNMLGVPVWEHTGIICTGETYKNAVKLTFAKGASLEDPSGLFNSSLEGNTRRAIDFHEGDEIDEKALEALIRAAVAQNTSQKAPKSA
;
A
#
# COMPACT_ATOMS: atom_id res chain seq x y z
N MET A 1 45.81 -25.56 -29.36
CA MET A 1 44.86 -26.64 -29.03
C MET A 1 43.78 -26.08 -28.12
N MET A 2 42.52 -26.39 -28.42
CA MET A 2 41.30 -25.70 -28.01
C MET A 2 41.01 -25.82 -26.50
N LYS A 3 40.60 -24.72 -25.85
CA LYS A 3 39.87 -24.77 -24.57
C LYS A 3 38.38 -24.77 -24.88
N ALA A 4 37.76 -25.94 -24.79
CA ALA A 4 36.30 -26.06 -24.79
C ALA A 4 35.81 -25.85 -23.35
N THR A 5 35.11 -24.74 -23.10
CA THR A 5 34.41 -24.52 -21.84
C THR A 5 32.95 -24.90 -22.06
N THR A 6 32.58 -26.06 -21.56
CA THR A 6 31.21 -26.58 -21.53
C THR A 6 30.32 -25.62 -20.75
N THR A 7 29.41 -24.94 -21.44
CA THR A 7 28.35 -24.12 -20.84
C THR A 7 27.33 -25.05 -20.19
N MET A 8 27.36 -25.19 -18.87
CA MET A 8 26.26 -25.80 -18.13
C MET A 8 25.03 -24.90 -18.21
N LYS A 9 24.02 -25.39 -18.92
CA LYS A 9 22.66 -24.86 -18.94
C LYS A 9 22.10 -24.91 -17.51
N LYS A 10 22.07 -23.77 -16.81
CA LYS A 10 21.32 -23.64 -15.56
C LYS A 10 19.84 -23.76 -15.91
N ASN A 11 19.22 -24.87 -15.49
CA ASN A 11 17.77 -25.01 -15.46
C ASN A 11 17.19 -23.88 -14.61
N ALA A 12 16.65 -22.86 -15.28
CA ALA A 12 15.81 -21.86 -14.66
C ALA A 12 14.46 -22.51 -14.35
N VAL A 13 14.34 -23.08 -13.15
CA VAL A 13 13.02 -23.21 -12.53
C VAL A 13 12.63 -21.77 -12.18
N LYS A 14 11.82 -21.17 -13.04
CA LYS A 14 11.20 -19.88 -12.81
C LYS A 14 10.22 -20.10 -11.66
N GLU A 15 10.65 -19.83 -10.43
CA GLU A 15 9.72 -19.63 -9.32
C GLU A 15 8.68 -18.63 -9.81
N ALA A 16 7.42 -19.02 -9.83
CA ALA A 16 6.36 -18.07 -10.09
C ALA A 16 6.43 -17.03 -8.97
N GLU A 17 6.92 -15.83 -9.28
CA GLU A 17 6.96 -14.74 -8.31
C GLU A 17 5.54 -14.53 -7.78
N ALA A 18 5.36 -14.66 -6.46
CA ALA A 18 4.07 -14.49 -5.82
C ALA A 18 3.47 -13.13 -6.20
N SER A 19 2.17 -13.10 -6.50
CA SER A 19 1.49 -11.86 -6.85
C SER A 19 1.55 -10.85 -5.70
N PRO A 20 1.42 -9.53 -5.96
CA PRO A 20 1.37 -8.55 -4.89
C PRO A 20 0.32 -8.87 -3.83
N SER A 21 -0.87 -9.33 -4.24
CA SER A 21 -1.92 -9.74 -3.32
C SER A 21 -1.48 -10.89 -2.41
N GLN A 22 -0.80 -11.91 -2.94
CA GLN A 22 -0.27 -13.04 -2.17
C GLN A 22 0.85 -12.60 -1.21
N LEU A 23 1.67 -11.64 -1.61
CA LEU A 23 2.71 -11.07 -0.74
C LEU A 23 2.10 -10.27 0.43
N ILE A 24 1.01 -9.54 0.18
CA ILE A 24 0.27 -8.83 1.23
C ILE A 24 -0.41 -9.84 2.16
N ASP A 25 -1.01 -10.92 1.64
CA ASP A 25 -1.56 -12.02 2.45
C ASP A 25 -0.48 -12.62 3.36
N ALA A 26 0.70 -12.91 2.81
CA ALA A 26 1.84 -13.43 3.57
C ALA A 26 2.31 -12.44 4.64
N LYS A 27 2.31 -11.13 4.36
CA LYS A 27 2.64 -10.09 5.35
C LYS A 27 1.62 -10.04 6.49
N VAL A 28 0.33 -10.06 6.17
CA VAL A 28 -0.75 -10.10 7.16
C VAL A 28 -0.60 -11.32 8.07
N ALA A 29 -0.43 -12.50 7.48
CA ALA A 29 -0.27 -13.75 8.23
C ALA A 29 1.00 -13.76 9.10
N ALA A 30 2.11 -13.20 8.60
CA ALA A 30 3.39 -13.18 9.33
C ALA A 30 3.41 -12.24 10.54
N LEU A 31 2.50 -11.26 10.64
CA LEU A 31 2.42 -10.36 11.79
C LEU A 31 1.94 -11.08 13.05
N GLY A 32 0.98 -12.02 12.92
CA GLY A 32 0.54 -12.89 14.01
C GLY A 32 -0.15 -12.20 15.20
N ASP A 33 -0.50 -10.91 15.07
CA ASP A 33 -1.13 -10.10 16.10
C ASP A 33 -2.16 -9.11 15.50
N TRP A 34 -2.70 -8.22 16.35
CA TRP A 34 -3.73 -7.24 15.99
C TRP A 34 -3.35 -6.35 14.77
N ARG A 35 -2.06 -6.16 14.50
CA ARG A 35 -1.59 -5.37 13.35
C ARG A 35 -1.88 -6.07 12.04
N GLY A 36 -1.79 -7.41 12.02
CA GLY A 36 -2.18 -8.22 10.87
C GLY A 36 -3.67 -8.08 10.58
N GLU A 37 -4.51 -8.22 11.61
CA GLU A 37 -5.96 -8.08 11.51
C GLU A 37 -6.36 -6.66 11.04
N THR A 38 -5.74 -5.64 11.61
CA THR A 38 -5.96 -4.24 11.24
C THR A 38 -5.56 -3.99 9.79
N LEU A 39 -4.36 -4.43 9.37
CA LEU A 39 -3.91 -4.29 7.98
C LEU A 39 -4.84 -5.01 6.99
N ALA A 40 -5.34 -6.20 7.35
CA ALA A 40 -6.31 -6.93 6.53
C ALA A 40 -7.65 -6.17 6.39
N ARG A 41 -8.15 -5.59 7.49
CA ARG A 41 -9.38 -4.78 7.48
C ARG A 41 -9.21 -3.52 6.64
N LEU A 42 -8.11 -2.78 6.83
CA LEU A 42 -7.79 -1.60 6.03
C LEU A 42 -7.70 -1.93 4.54
N ARG A 43 -7.03 -3.03 4.19
CA ARG A 43 -6.96 -3.54 2.80
C ARG A 43 -8.35 -3.82 2.22
N SER A 44 -9.23 -4.45 3.00
CA SER A 44 -10.60 -4.73 2.57
C SER A 44 -11.37 -3.44 2.26
N LEU A 45 -11.25 -2.43 3.14
CA LEU A 45 -11.88 -1.12 2.94
C LEU A 45 -11.34 -0.39 1.71
N ILE A 46 -10.02 -0.47 1.44
CA ILE A 46 -9.43 0.09 0.23
C ILE A 46 -10.02 -0.54 -1.03
N LYS A 47 -10.09 -1.87 -1.09
CA LYS A 47 -10.69 -2.59 -2.22
C LYS A 47 -12.19 -2.36 -2.38
N LYS A 48 -12.89 -2.09 -1.28
CA LYS A 48 -14.32 -1.76 -1.29
C LYS A 48 -14.57 -0.34 -1.77
N ALA A 49 -13.73 0.62 -1.35
CA ALA A 49 -13.79 2.00 -1.79
C ALA A 49 -13.47 2.16 -3.28
N ASP A 50 -12.50 1.38 -3.77
CA ASP A 50 -12.05 1.36 -5.16
C ASP A 50 -11.84 -0.09 -5.65
N PRO A 51 -12.83 -0.69 -6.34
CA PRO A 51 -12.71 -2.04 -6.89
C PRO A 51 -11.66 -2.19 -7.98
N GLU A 52 -11.21 -1.08 -8.60
CA GLU A 52 -10.18 -1.07 -9.65
C GLU A 52 -8.77 -0.86 -9.09
N VAL A 53 -8.64 -0.75 -7.77
CA VAL A 53 -7.35 -0.52 -7.12
C VAL A 53 -6.34 -1.62 -7.45
N VAL A 54 -5.14 -1.20 -7.82
CA VAL A 54 -4.02 -2.10 -8.06
C VAL A 54 -3.23 -2.26 -6.77
N GLU A 55 -3.01 -3.51 -6.36
CA GLU A 55 -2.14 -3.84 -5.25
C GLU A 55 -0.71 -4.03 -5.76
N GLU A 56 0.24 -3.36 -5.11
CA GLU A 56 1.67 -3.53 -5.34
C GLU A 56 2.40 -3.77 -4.00
N VAL A 57 3.62 -4.29 -4.09
CA VAL A 57 4.53 -4.36 -2.95
C VAL A 57 5.84 -3.69 -3.34
N LYS A 58 6.14 -2.56 -2.69
CA LYS A 58 7.34 -1.75 -2.98
C LYS A 58 8.36 -1.85 -1.86
N TRP A 59 9.58 -1.41 -2.17
CA TRP A 59 10.71 -1.29 -1.23
C TRP A 59 11.07 -2.59 -0.49
N ARG A 60 10.96 -3.74 -1.17
CA ARG A 60 11.49 -5.02 -0.68
C ARG A 60 13.01 -4.93 -0.57
N LYS A 61 13.53 -5.24 0.61
CA LYS A 61 14.97 -5.21 0.93
C LYS A 61 15.29 -6.32 1.94
N PRO A 62 16.56 -6.70 2.17
CA PRO A 62 16.90 -7.77 3.10
C PRO A 62 16.33 -7.59 4.52
N SER A 63 16.18 -6.36 5.00
CA SER A 63 15.57 -6.04 6.30
C SER A 63 14.04 -5.95 6.29
N ASN A 64 13.39 -6.05 5.12
CA ASN A 64 11.94 -6.12 4.95
C ASN A 64 11.60 -6.97 3.71
N MET A 65 11.70 -8.29 3.87
CA MET A 65 11.56 -9.25 2.76
C MET A 65 10.16 -9.26 2.14
N LEU A 66 9.14 -8.92 2.94
CA LEU A 66 7.74 -8.82 2.52
C LEU A 66 7.37 -7.43 1.98
N GLY A 67 8.30 -6.47 2.03
CA GLY A 67 8.11 -5.12 1.51
C GLY A 67 7.00 -4.33 2.20
N VAL A 68 6.54 -3.30 1.49
CA VAL A 68 5.46 -2.42 1.92
C VAL A 68 4.30 -2.55 0.92
N PRO A 69 3.11 -2.97 1.37
CA PRO A 69 1.87 -2.85 0.62
C PRO A 69 1.67 -1.43 0.10
N VAL A 70 1.35 -1.30 -1.18
CA VAL A 70 1.00 -0.04 -1.84
C VAL A 70 -0.27 -0.25 -2.64
N TRP A 71 -1.19 0.70 -2.55
CA TRP A 71 -2.41 0.70 -3.35
C TRP A 71 -2.39 1.87 -4.32
N GLU A 72 -2.67 1.58 -5.59
CA GLU A 72 -2.57 2.57 -6.67
C GLU A 72 -3.81 2.58 -7.55
N HIS A 73 -4.19 3.78 -7.96
CA HIS A 73 -5.14 4.02 -9.05
C HIS A 73 -4.70 5.31 -9.74
N THR A 74 -4.16 5.20 -10.95
CA THR A 74 -3.59 6.35 -11.68
C THR A 74 -2.48 7.08 -10.87
N GLY A 75 -1.79 6.34 -10.01
CA GLY A 75 -0.79 6.84 -9.07
C GLY A 75 -1.02 6.27 -7.66
N ILE A 76 -0.04 6.44 -6.77
CA ILE A 76 -0.14 5.95 -5.40
C ILE A 76 -1.30 6.66 -4.69
N ILE A 77 -2.21 5.86 -4.13
CA ILE A 77 -3.23 6.32 -3.19
C ILE A 77 -2.56 6.38 -1.82
N CYS A 78 -2.18 5.22 -1.29
CA CYS A 78 -1.54 5.10 0.02
C CYS A 78 -0.61 3.88 0.14
N THR A 79 0.25 3.91 1.15
CA THR A 79 1.05 2.77 1.62
C THR A 79 0.42 2.15 2.87
N GLY A 80 0.67 0.86 3.13
CA GLY A 80 0.25 0.14 4.34
C GLY A 80 1.46 -0.34 5.13
N GLU A 81 1.90 0.45 6.09
CA GLU A 81 3.09 0.18 6.89
C GLU A 81 2.72 -0.37 8.27
N THR A 82 3.56 -1.23 8.84
CA THR A 82 3.35 -1.82 10.16
C THR A 82 4.53 -1.47 11.06
N TYR A 83 4.24 -0.83 12.18
CA TYR A 83 5.19 -0.43 13.22
C TYR A 83 4.95 -1.26 14.49
N LYS A 84 5.76 -1.03 15.54
CA LYS A 84 5.61 -1.73 16.82
C LYS A 84 4.23 -1.52 17.43
N ASN A 85 3.74 -0.27 17.40
CA ASN A 85 2.51 0.14 18.10
C ASN A 85 1.43 0.71 17.16
N ALA A 86 1.63 0.64 15.84
CA ALA A 86 0.71 1.25 14.88
C ALA A 86 0.70 0.49 13.56
N VAL A 87 -0.46 0.47 12.89
CA VAL A 87 -0.57 0.25 11.45
C VAL A 87 -0.80 1.61 10.82
N LYS A 88 0.04 1.98 9.85
CA LYS A 88 0.03 3.33 9.24
C LYS A 88 -0.45 3.27 7.81
N LEU A 89 -1.44 4.10 7.49
CA LEU A 89 -1.76 4.46 6.10
C LEU A 89 -1.17 5.83 5.77
N THR A 90 -0.18 5.87 4.87
CA THR A 90 0.37 7.13 4.38
C THR A 90 -0.24 7.46 3.02
N PHE A 91 -1.01 8.54 2.92
CA PHE A 91 -1.59 8.99 1.65
C PHE A 91 -0.59 9.84 0.87
N ALA A 92 -0.28 9.44 -0.37
CA ALA A 92 0.80 10.02 -1.15
C ALA A 92 0.57 11.50 -1.50
N LYS A 93 -0.69 11.90 -1.67
CA LYS A 93 -1.14 13.29 -1.86
C LYS A 93 -2.02 13.76 -0.71
N GLY A 94 -1.81 13.21 0.49
CA GLY A 94 -2.65 13.46 1.64
C GLY A 94 -2.87 14.93 1.95
N ALA A 95 -1.88 15.82 1.75
CA ALA A 95 -2.01 17.25 2.01
C ALA A 95 -3.03 17.97 1.09
N SER A 96 -3.37 17.37 -0.06
CA SER A 96 -4.34 17.92 -1.02
C SER A 96 -5.77 17.39 -0.83
N LEU A 97 -6.00 16.52 0.15
CA LEU A 97 -7.31 15.91 0.39
C LEU A 97 -8.09 16.72 1.44
N GLU A 98 -9.40 16.82 1.29
CA GLU A 98 -10.23 17.27 2.39
C GLU A 98 -10.35 16.15 3.43
N ASP A 99 -10.39 16.52 4.71
CA ASP A 99 -10.53 15.57 5.82
C ASP A 99 -11.54 16.10 6.85
N PRO A 100 -12.84 16.15 6.49
CA PRO A 100 -13.87 16.72 7.35
C PRO A 100 -14.09 15.92 8.63
N SER A 101 -13.73 14.64 8.65
CA SER A 101 -13.82 13.77 9.83
C SER A 101 -12.55 13.79 10.70
N GLY A 102 -11.49 14.49 10.28
CA GLY A 102 -10.24 14.60 11.04
C GLY A 102 -9.51 13.27 11.23
N LEU A 103 -9.52 12.38 10.22
CA LEU A 103 -8.85 11.09 10.28
C LEU A 103 -7.33 11.20 10.32
N PHE A 104 -6.75 12.18 9.65
CA PHE A 104 -5.30 12.34 9.65
C PHE A 104 -4.81 12.76 11.04
N ASN A 105 -3.93 11.95 11.60
CA ASN A 105 -3.34 12.16 12.93
C ASN A 105 -1.81 12.13 12.93
N SER A 106 -1.18 11.91 11.78
CA SER A 106 0.26 11.71 11.64
C SER A 106 0.77 12.37 10.36
N SER A 107 2.04 12.80 10.37
CA SER A 107 2.67 13.53 9.25
C SER A 107 1.91 14.80 8.82
N LEU A 108 1.31 15.53 9.78
CA LEU A 108 0.40 16.64 9.50
C LEU A 108 1.07 17.90 8.95
N GLU A 109 2.35 18.10 9.26
CA GLU A 109 3.12 19.27 8.82
C GLU A 109 3.73 19.12 7.42
N GLY A 110 3.50 17.96 6.76
CA GLY A 110 4.03 17.68 5.43
C GLY A 110 3.26 18.40 4.32
N ASN A 111 3.97 19.02 3.37
CA ASN A 111 3.38 19.71 2.21
C ASN A 111 2.82 18.78 1.12
N THR A 112 2.88 17.46 1.30
CA THR A 112 2.51 16.50 0.24
C THR A 112 1.73 15.33 0.81
N ARG A 113 2.25 14.72 1.86
CA ARG A 113 1.67 13.51 2.46
C ARG A 113 1.05 13.83 3.81
N ARG A 114 0.01 13.09 4.16
CA ARG A 114 -0.52 12.96 5.51
C ARG A 114 -0.79 11.49 5.78
N ALA A 115 -0.80 11.10 7.04
CA ALA A 115 -0.93 9.71 7.44
C ALA A 115 -1.95 9.52 8.57
N ILE A 116 -2.46 8.30 8.65
CA ILE A 116 -3.32 7.82 9.73
C ILE A 116 -2.58 6.67 10.41
N ASP A 117 -2.27 6.85 11.68
CA ASP A 117 -1.77 5.81 12.57
C ASP A 117 -2.95 5.18 13.32
N PHE A 118 -3.19 3.90 13.06
CA PHE A 118 -4.18 3.06 13.74
C PHE A 118 -3.49 2.26 14.84
N HIS A 119 -4.01 2.34 16.06
CA HIS A 119 -3.49 1.69 17.26
C HIS A 119 -4.37 0.52 17.69
N GLU A 120 -3.84 -0.30 18.59
CA GLU A 120 -4.57 -1.45 19.13
C GLU A 120 -5.85 -0.99 19.84
N GLY A 121 -7.00 -1.54 19.43
CA GLY A 121 -8.30 -1.21 20.00
C GLY A 121 -8.96 0.03 19.40
N ASP A 122 -8.33 0.72 18.44
CA ASP A 122 -8.96 1.83 17.73
C ASP A 122 -10.20 1.35 16.95
N GLU A 123 -11.28 2.13 17.04
CA GLU A 123 -12.40 1.97 16.12
C GLU A 123 -12.07 2.64 14.78
N ILE A 124 -12.21 1.88 13.69
CA ILE A 124 -12.03 2.41 12.34
C ILE A 124 -13.37 3.00 11.87
N ASP A 125 -13.43 4.30 11.64
CA ASP A 125 -14.52 4.92 10.90
C ASP A 125 -14.44 4.51 9.43
N GLU A 126 -15.06 3.37 9.12
CA GLU A 126 -15.02 2.78 7.78
C GLU A 126 -15.61 3.70 6.72
N LYS A 127 -16.66 4.45 7.04
CA LYS A 127 -17.31 5.35 6.08
C LYS A 127 -16.42 6.54 5.74
N ALA A 128 -15.83 7.16 6.76
CA ALA A 128 -14.91 8.27 6.55
C ALA A 128 -13.65 7.81 5.82
N LEU A 129 -13.10 6.63 6.17
CA LEU A 129 -11.92 6.10 5.51
C LEU A 129 -12.20 5.77 4.03
N GLU A 130 -13.31 5.11 3.72
CA GLU A 130 -13.71 4.85 2.33
C GLU A 130 -13.91 6.15 1.54
N ALA A 131 -14.51 7.18 2.14
CA ALA A 131 -14.66 8.49 1.51
C ALA A 131 -13.31 9.14 1.21
N LEU A 132 -12.36 9.08 2.16
CA LEU A 132 -11.01 9.60 1.99
C LEU A 132 -10.23 8.86 0.88
N ILE A 133 -10.39 7.53 0.79
CA ILE A 133 -9.80 6.72 -0.28
C ILE A 133 -10.37 7.13 -1.65
N ARG A 134 -11.69 7.29 -1.77
CA ARG A 134 -12.33 7.76 -3.02
C ARG A 134 -11.84 9.16 -3.41
N ALA A 135 -11.68 10.06 -2.44
CA ALA A 135 -11.12 11.39 -2.67
C ALA A 135 -9.68 11.32 -3.18
N ALA A 136 -8.85 10.43 -2.62
CA ALA A 136 -7.49 10.21 -3.07
C ALA A 136 -7.41 9.65 -4.51
N VAL A 137 -8.31 8.73 -4.87
CA VAL A 137 -8.45 8.23 -6.25
C VAL A 137 -8.83 9.37 -7.20
N ALA A 138 -9.85 10.16 -6.85
CA ALA A 138 -10.26 11.33 -7.64
C ALA A 138 -9.11 12.33 -7.83
N GLN A 139 -8.34 12.61 -6.78
CA GLN A 139 -7.17 13.48 -6.85
C GLN A 139 -6.08 12.96 -7.81
N ASN A 140 -5.94 11.64 -7.94
CA ASN A 140 -5.02 11.05 -8.91
C ASN A 140 -5.55 11.14 -10.34
N THR A 141 -6.84 10.88 -10.56
CA THR A 141 -7.44 10.88 -11.91
C THR A 141 -7.63 12.30 -12.47
N SER A 142 -8.02 13.28 -11.65
CA SER A 142 -8.22 14.67 -12.08
C SER A 142 -6.94 15.34 -12.60
N GLN A 143 -5.76 14.92 -12.13
CA GLN A 143 -4.48 15.46 -12.62
C GLN A 143 -4.01 14.85 -13.94
N LYS A 144 -4.58 13.70 -14.35
CA LYS A 144 -4.24 13.03 -15.60
C LYS A 144 -5.18 13.37 -16.75
N ALA A 145 -6.32 14.00 -16.48
CA ALA A 145 -7.18 14.54 -17.53
C ALA A 145 -6.38 15.61 -18.31
N PRO A 146 -6.36 15.57 -19.66
CA PRO A 146 -5.72 16.63 -20.42
C PRO A 146 -6.39 17.95 -20.03
N LYS A 147 -5.59 18.95 -19.65
CA LYS A 147 -6.09 20.33 -19.53
C LYS A 147 -6.71 20.68 -20.88
N SER A 148 -8.03 20.81 -20.92
CA SER A 148 -8.70 21.43 -22.06
C SER A 148 -8.11 22.82 -22.22
N ALA A 149 -7.36 23.01 -23.31
CA ALA A 149 -6.87 24.29 -23.77
C ALA A 149 -7.99 25.05 -24.49
#